data_AF-A0A2E2VP19-F1
#
_entry.id   AF-A0A2E2VP19-F1
#
_cell.length_a   1.000
_cell.length_b   1.000
_cell.length_c   1.000
_cell.angle_alpha   90.00
_cell.angle_beta   90.00
_cell.angle_gamma   90.00
#
_symmetry.space_group_name_H-M   'P 1'
#
loop_
_entity.id
_entity.type
_entity.pdbx_description
1 polymer ?
#
loop_
_entity_poly.entity_id
_entity_poly.type
_entity_poly.pdbx_seq_one_letter_code
_entity_poly.pdbx_strand_id
1 'polypeptide(L)'
;MPAKQNNNENRLANNPDWIELLWKLRYKLEQSDCIKQSIDHKRLIDDDMYRAKCYALADMLTDPSIARLLDQLWSIESRAASTKASPNDNRCSFLRKNPRMLLAGLLSILSLTTAICWALVATPGAPQPSQSTSYHPLKDIQFSEKTQLPVDNPSLDFALITHNHLGLFASRLFENYYKAQGANDVLTIAMNGFGHEQVQASTAGNVKATHLLREPVAELKKHMLGQPEMGYIGLAHHIPQDNPYQVAALIGYDALVFITSAQNPIQQLSLEQLTLLFSGYYQNWQSIGSFHQPVTLVASSREDTLPLLNQQVIRPNYYWLKEDIPQFSNRKLIEYVSTTPGAIGVALASELKLDANVNLLKISYFSEQPGVKPDINTLGDDSYPISLPIVLALPSESYQGEQLFDHINATKTDVEAQHFFPPTITFNSDYTFPRTVPNHFRQRVQKHKKLNLRVSLTNAKRKPDVISIAKLNALKNYLENEETRNTIFVGHSDAHGTFDEQYYWGMYRARLLAELLDDQYSKTLSFASTAPLATNEKGYGRRLNRRVEIWAW
;
A
#
# COMPACT_ATOMS: atom_id res chain seq x y z
N MET A 1 -2.03 25.86 -52.97
CA MET A 1 -2.59 24.57 -52.52
C MET A 1 -1.72 24.06 -51.38
N PRO A 2 -2.18 23.99 -50.12
CA PRO A 2 -1.34 23.45 -49.07
C PRO A 2 -1.34 21.92 -49.14
N ALA A 3 -0.15 21.36 -48.94
CA ALA A 3 0.15 19.94 -49.03
C ALA A 3 -0.58 19.13 -47.95
N LYS A 4 -1.09 17.96 -48.34
CA LYS A 4 -1.70 16.95 -47.47
C LYS A 4 -0.63 16.33 -46.54
N GLN A 5 -0.39 16.93 -45.38
CA GLN A 5 0.10 16.22 -44.20
C GLN A 5 -1.11 15.89 -43.30
N ASN A 6 -1.05 14.74 -42.61
CA ASN A 6 -1.87 14.37 -41.44
C ASN A 6 -3.23 13.66 -41.60
N ASN A 7 -3.28 12.57 -42.37
CA ASN A 7 -4.33 11.54 -42.20
C ASN A 7 -3.85 10.21 -41.58
N ASN A 8 -2.54 9.95 -41.48
CA ASN A 8 -2.00 8.71 -40.88
C ASN A 8 -1.74 8.85 -39.37
N GLU A 9 -1.17 9.97 -38.90
CA GLU A 9 -0.95 10.26 -37.48
C GLU A 9 -2.27 10.25 -36.69
N ASN A 10 -3.32 10.87 -37.26
CA ASN A 10 -4.68 10.88 -36.69
C ASN A 10 -5.36 9.49 -36.61
N ARG A 11 -4.82 8.44 -37.23
CA ARG A 11 -5.40 7.08 -37.16
C ARG A 11 -4.70 6.19 -36.12
N LEU A 12 -3.38 6.28 -36.00
CA LEU A 12 -2.64 5.56 -34.97
C LEU A 12 -2.88 6.19 -33.59
N ALA A 13 -2.87 7.53 -33.49
CA ALA A 13 -3.15 8.25 -32.24
C ALA A 13 -4.59 8.06 -31.73
N ASN A 14 -5.48 7.46 -32.52
CA ASN A 14 -6.85 7.08 -32.13
C ASN A 14 -7.05 5.56 -32.04
N ASN A 15 -5.98 4.75 -32.18
CA ASN A 15 -6.05 3.29 -32.08
C ASN A 15 -5.77 2.85 -30.63
N PRO A 16 -6.78 2.36 -29.87
CA PRO A 16 -6.62 2.05 -28.46
C PRO A 16 -5.60 0.94 -28.18
N ASP A 17 -5.52 -0.07 -29.04
CA ASP A 17 -4.57 -1.18 -28.88
C ASP A 17 -3.12 -0.71 -29.09
N TRP A 18 -2.90 0.20 -30.05
CA TRP A 18 -1.59 0.79 -30.30
C TRP A 18 -1.15 1.69 -29.13
N ILE A 19 -2.07 2.53 -28.64
CA ILE A 19 -1.84 3.38 -27.48
C ILE A 19 -1.51 2.53 -26.25
N GLU A 20 -2.28 1.45 -25.99
CA GLU A 20 -2.03 0.53 -24.87
C GLU A 20 -0.64 -0.14 -24.96
N LEU A 21 -0.20 -0.53 -26.16
CA LEU A 21 1.13 -1.10 -26.34
C LEU A 21 2.26 -0.08 -26.13
N LEU A 22 2.07 1.17 -26.57
CA LEU A 22 3.01 2.26 -26.27
C LEU A 22 3.09 2.54 -24.77
N TRP A 23 1.96 2.46 -24.08
CA TRP A 23 1.92 2.56 -22.62
C TRP A 23 2.67 1.43 -21.92
N LYS A 24 2.48 0.18 -22.35
CA LYS A 24 3.20 -0.98 -21.82
C LYS A 24 4.70 -0.86 -22.07
N LEU A 25 5.09 -0.39 -23.24
CA LEU A 25 6.49 -0.14 -23.58
C LEU A 25 7.10 0.92 -22.67
N ARG A 26 6.44 2.08 -22.53
CA ARG A 26 6.86 3.15 -21.62
C ARG A 26 7.06 2.63 -20.20
N TYR A 27 6.08 1.91 -19.65
CA TYR A 27 6.14 1.39 -18.28
C TYR A 27 7.38 0.50 -18.10
N LYS A 28 7.65 -0.42 -19.03
CA LYS A 28 8.82 -1.29 -18.95
C LYS A 28 10.14 -0.54 -19.05
N LEU A 29 10.19 0.50 -19.88
CA LEU A 29 11.36 1.36 -19.98
C LEU A 29 11.60 2.12 -18.66
N GLU A 30 10.56 2.67 -18.04
CA GLU A 30 10.67 3.41 -16.77
C GLU A 30 10.94 2.51 -15.55
N GLN A 31 10.66 1.20 -15.64
CA GLN A 31 11.05 0.22 -14.62
C GLN A 31 12.48 -0.30 -14.80
N SER A 32 13.16 0.06 -15.88
CA SER A 32 14.54 -0.36 -16.11
C SER A 32 15.51 0.53 -15.33
N ASP A 33 16.42 -0.10 -14.57
CA ASP A 33 17.49 0.60 -13.84
C ASP A 33 18.41 1.44 -14.76
N CYS A 34 18.38 1.17 -16.07
CA CYS A 34 19.17 1.84 -17.08
C CYS A 34 18.57 3.19 -17.54
N ILE A 35 17.26 3.42 -17.34
CA ILE A 35 16.55 4.60 -17.83
C ILE A 35 16.14 5.46 -16.63
N LYS A 36 16.93 6.49 -16.35
CA LYS A 36 16.72 7.40 -15.20
C LYS A 36 15.75 8.55 -15.48
N GLN A 37 15.22 8.66 -16.70
CA GLN A 37 14.34 9.75 -17.12
C GLN A 37 12.92 9.24 -17.41
N SER A 38 11.92 9.99 -16.95
CA SER A 38 10.52 9.75 -17.31
C SER A 38 10.35 9.88 -18.83
N ILE A 39 9.65 8.94 -19.44
CA ILE A 39 9.31 9.00 -20.86
C ILE A 39 8.03 9.83 -21.02
N ASP A 40 8.10 10.84 -21.87
CA ASP A 40 6.96 11.70 -22.19
C ASP A 40 6.00 10.94 -23.11
N HIS A 41 4.84 10.57 -22.56
CA HIS A 41 3.87 9.77 -23.31
C HIS A 41 3.19 10.54 -24.44
N LYS A 42 2.92 11.84 -24.25
CA LYS A 42 2.31 12.63 -25.30
C LYS A 42 3.24 12.70 -26.50
N ARG A 43 4.53 12.89 -26.26
CA ARG A 43 5.56 12.80 -27.32
C ARG A 43 5.74 11.38 -27.84
N LEU A 44 5.56 10.35 -27.02
CA LEU A 44 5.61 8.96 -27.49
C LEU A 44 4.50 8.67 -28.51
N ILE A 45 3.33 9.29 -28.39
CA ILE A 45 2.23 9.19 -29.36
C ILE A 45 2.42 10.17 -30.53
N ASP A 46 2.68 11.44 -30.22
CA ASP A 46 2.56 12.54 -31.17
C ASP A 46 3.87 12.87 -31.93
N ASP A 47 5.02 12.40 -31.44
CA ASP A 47 6.36 12.72 -31.98
C ASP A 47 7.06 11.43 -32.45
N ASP A 48 6.98 11.15 -33.76
CA ASP A 48 7.55 9.98 -34.42
C ASP A 48 9.06 9.80 -34.13
N MET A 49 9.80 10.90 -34.07
CA MET A 49 11.24 10.87 -33.82
C MET A 49 11.53 10.56 -32.35
N TYR A 50 10.71 11.06 -31.42
CA TYR A 50 10.79 10.70 -30.01
C TYR A 50 10.42 9.22 -29.78
N ARG A 51 9.38 8.72 -30.47
CA ARG A 51 8.98 7.31 -30.41
C ARG A 51 10.05 6.37 -30.95
N ALA A 52 10.67 6.69 -32.10
CA ALA A 52 11.75 5.90 -32.65
C ALA A 52 12.97 5.80 -31.70
N LYS A 53 13.29 6.87 -30.97
CA LYS A 53 14.32 6.85 -29.92
C LYS A 53 13.96 5.92 -28.77
N CYS A 54 12.70 5.92 -28.34
CA CYS A 54 12.23 5.01 -27.29
C CYS A 54 12.29 3.54 -27.73
N TYR A 55 12.00 3.24 -29.01
CA TYR A 55 12.14 1.89 -29.56
C TYR A 55 13.61 1.44 -29.60
N ALA A 56 14.52 2.33 -30.00
CA ALA A 56 15.95 2.03 -30.00
C ALA A 56 16.49 1.77 -28.58
N LEU A 57 16.03 2.53 -27.58
CA LEU A 57 16.34 2.27 -26.16
C LEU A 57 15.79 0.91 -25.70
N ALA A 58 14.58 0.58 -26.11
CA ALA A 58 13.93 -0.68 -25.78
C ALA A 58 14.66 -1.90 -26.34
N ASP A 59 15.14 -1.84 -27.58
CA ASP A 59 15.94 -2.90 -28.22
C ASP A 59 17.27 -3.14 -27.49
N MET A 60 17.87 -2.12 -26.86
CA MET A 60 19.13 -2.24 -26.13
C MET A 60 19.00 -3.01 -24.80
N LEU A 61 17.79 -3.12 -24.23
CA LEU A 61 17.58 -3.74 -22.92
C LEU A 61 17.58 -5.27 -22.94
N THR A 62 17.53 -5.91 -24.12
CA THR A 62 17.54 -7.38 -24.29
C THR A 62 16.50 -8.15 -23.45
N ASP A 63 15.42 -7.49 -23.03
CA ASP A 63 14.32 -8.11 -22.28
C ASP A 63 13.33 -8.80 -23.27
N PRO A 64 13.13 -10.14 -23.19
CA PRO A 64 12.24 -10.88 -24.08
C PRO A 64 10.79 -10.38 -24.08
N SER A 65 10.33 -9.78 -22.98
CA SER A 65 9.00 -9.19 -22.86
C SER A 65 8.89 -7.83 -23.53
N ILE A 66 9.99 -7.07 -23.62
CA ILE A 66 10.07 -5.83 -24.39
C ILE A 66 10.12 -6.15 -25.89
N ALA A 67 10.90 -7.15 -26.30
CA ALA A 67 10.97 -7.59 -27.70
C ALA A 67 9.59 -7.96 -28.26
N ARG A 68 8.79 -8.73 -27.50
CA ARG A 68 7.41 -9.08 -27.90
C ARG A 68 6.49 -7.86 -28.03
N LEU A 69 6.68 -6.85 -27.18
CA LEU A 69 5.89 -5.60 -27.27
C LEU A 69 6.27 -4.81 -28.52
N LEU A 70 7.56 -4.74 -28.85
CA LEU A 70 8.04 -4.09 -30.07
C LEU A 70 7.51 -4.79 -31.32
N ASP A 71 7.51 -6.13 -31.35
CA ASP A 71 6.93 -6.91 -32.45
C ASP A 71 5.43 -6.60 -32.65
N GLN A 72 4.68 -6.48 -31.55
CA GLN A 72 3.25 -6.13 -31.59
C GLN A 72 3.03 -4.69 -32.09
N LEU A 73 3.84 -3.74 -31.62
CA LEU A 73 3.80 -2.35 -32.07
C LEU A 73 4.12 -2.24 -33.57
N TRP A 74 5.20 -2.86 -34.03
CA TRP A 74 5.59 -2.87 -35.44
C TRP A 74 4.55 -3.57 -36.32
N SER A 75 3.89 -4.62 -35.83
CA SER A 75 2.79 -5.26 -36.54
C SER A 75 1.59 -4.33 -36.77
N ILE A 76 1.24 -3.49 -35.79
CA ILE A 76 0.14 -2.54 -35.92
C ILE A 76 0.53 -1.38 -36.85
N GLU A 77 1.73 -0.83 -36.66
CA GLU A 77 2.25 0.29 -37.47
C GLU A 77 2.42 -0.10 -38.94
N SER A 78 2.93 -1.30 -39.23
CA SER A 78 3.08 -1.81 -40.60
C SER A 78 1.74 -2.07 -41.29
N ARG A 79 0.73 -2.56 -40.56
CA ARG A 79 -0.65 -2.69 -41.07
C ARG A 79 -1.29 -1.34 -41.37
N ALA A 80 -1.01 -0.32 -40.55
CA ALA A 80 -1.44 1.05 -40.83
C ALA A 80 -0.75 1.63 -42.08
N ALA A 81 0.51 1.24 -42.35
CA ALA A 81 1.26 1.67 -43.52
C ALA A 81 0.87 0.93 -44.83
N SER A 82 0.46 -0.34 -44.78
CA SER A 82 0.22 -1.19 -45.95
C SER A 82 -1.11 -0.96 -46.68
N THR A 83 -2.08 -0.26 -46.07
CA THR A 83 -3.37 0.11 -46.69
C THR A 83 -3.28 1.15 -47.82
N LYS A 84 -2.06 1.45 -48.30
CA LYS A 84 -1.77 2.50 -49.29
C LYS A 84 -1.03 2.03 -50.56
N ALA A 85 -0.68 0.76 -50.70
CA ALA A 85 0.18 0.34 -51.81
C ALA A 85 -0.58 0.22 -53.15
N SER A 86 -0.56 1.30 -53.94
CA SER A 86 -0.63 1.23 -55.42
C SER A 86 0.68 0.63 -55.95
N PRO A 87 0.68 -0.19 -57.03
CA PRO A 87 1.82 -1.04 -57.40
C PRO A 87 2.91 -0.29 -58.17
N ASN A 88 3.40 0.84 -57.65
CA ASN A 88 4.59 1.51 -58.17
C ASN A 88 5.20 2.42 -57.09
N ASP A 89 5.77 1.84 -56.04
CA ASP A 89 6.81 2.54 -55.28
C ASP A 89 7.77 1.53 -54.64
N ASN A 90 8.86 1.24 -55.35
CA ASN A 90 9.96 0.43 -54.84
C ASN A 90 10.79 1.25 -53.85
N ARG A 91 10.33 1.34 -52.60
CA ARG A 91 11.16 1.75 -51.46
C ARG A 91 10.83 0.92 -50.22
N CYS A 92 11.12 -0.37 -50.29
CA CYS A 92 11.23 -1.23 -49.10
C CYS A 92 12.36 -2.25 -49.30
N SER A 93 13.61 -1.77 -49.23
CA SER A 93 14.78 -2.65 -49.11
C SER A 93 15.99 -1.86 -48.60
N PHE A 94 15.98 -1.42 -47.33
CA PHE A 94 17.20 -0.86 -46.75
C PHE A 94 17.43 -1.11 -45.25
N LEU A 95 16.76 -2.09 -44.63
CA LEU A 95 17.09 -2.51 -43.26
C LEU A 95 17.12 -4.03 -43.10
N ARG A 96 17.71 -4.70 -44.09
CA ARG A 96 18.03 -6.13 -44.00
C ARG A 96 19.37 -6.40 -44.67
N LYS A 97 20.44 -5.80 -44.16
CA LYS A 97 21.83 -6.25 -44.34
C LYS A 97 22.77 -5.39 -43.48
N ASN A 98 23.59 -6.10 -42.69
CA ASN A 98 24.78 -5.67 -41.95
C ASN A 98 24.61 -5.31 -40.46
N PRO A 99 24.87 -6.27 -39.57
CA PRO A 99 25.06 -6.03 -38.14
C PRO A 99 26.55 -5.73 -37.91
N ARG A 100 26.89 -4.46 -37.71
CA ARG A 100 28.15 -3.95 -37.08
C ARG A 100 28.30 -2.48 -37.44
N MET A 101 28.07 -1.61 -36.46
CA MET A 101 28.86 -0.39 -36.21
C MET A 101 28.23 0.38 -35.03
N LEU A 102 28.73 0.10 -33.83
CA LEU A 102 28.68 0.97 -32.66
C LEU A 102 30.04 0.82 -31.99
N LEU A 103 30.95 1.77 -32.20
CA LEU A 103 32.12 1.97 -31.33
C LEU A 103 32.76 3.34 -31.60
N ALA A 104 32.56 4.30 -30.71
CA ALA A 104 33.54 5.35 -30.41
C ALA A 104 33.13 6.09 -29.13
N GLY A 105 34.01 6.08 -28.14
CA GLY A 105 33.98 7.03 -27.02
C GLY A 105 33.89 6.38 -25.65
N LEU A 106 35.02 5.91 -25.12
CA LEU A 106 35.55 6.26 -23.80
C LEU A 106 36.76 5.37 -23.45
N LEU A 107 37.96 5.93 -23.60
CA LEU A 107 39.19 5.51 -22.94
C LEU A 107 39.47 6.56 -21.86
N SER A 108 39.59 6.19 -20.59
CA SER A 108 40.86 6.06 -19.83
C SER A 108 40.48 6.07 -18.34
N ILE A 109 41.13 5.45 -17.34
CA ILE A 109 42.22 4.50 -17.13
C ILE A 109 41.92 3.87 -15.73
N LEU A 110 42.23 2.59 -15.55
CA LEU A 110 42.25 1.89 -14.26
C LEU A 110 43.72 1.78 -13.80
N SER A 111 44.02 1.93 -12.50
CA SER A 111 44.93 0.98 -11.83
C SER A 111 44.78 0.98 -10.31
N LEU A 112 44.59 -0.25 -9.80
CA LEU A 112 44.63 -0.71 -8.42
C LEU A 112 46.08 -0.79 -7.91
N THR A 113 46.29 -0.81 -6.59
CA THR A 113 46.67 -2.03 -5.84
C THR A 113 46.79 -1.78 -4.33
N THR A 114 46.62 -2.88 -3.59
CA THR A 114 46.33 -3.05 -2.16
C THR A 114 47.54 -3.50 -1.33
N ALA A 115 47.47 -3.22 0.00
CA ALA A 115 47.85 -4.09 1.15
C ALA A 115 49.34 -4.47 1.37
N ILE A 116 49.91 -4.78 2.57
CA ILE A 116 49.57 -4.84 4.02
C ILE A 116 50.92 -5.10 4.80
N CYS A 117 50.89 -5.00 6.15
CA CYS A 117 51.79 -5.57 7.20
C CYS A 117 52.84 -4.64 7.84
N TRP A 118 53.20 -4.68 9.14
CA TRP A 118 52.64 -5.11 10.46
C TRP A 118 53.75 -4.84 11.54
N ALA A 119 53.41 -4.93 12.84
CA ALA A 119 54.23 -5.04 14.08
C ALA A 119 54.20 -3.80 15.02
N LEU A 120 53.52 -3.82 16.19
CA LEU A 120 53.78 -4.47 17.51
C LEU A 120 54.81 -3.74 18.40
N VAL A 121 54.39 -3.25 19.58
CA VAL A 121 54.98 -3.48 20.93
C VAL A 121 53.95 -3.06 22.03
N ALA A 122 53.86 -3.90 23.07
CA ALA A 122 52.97 -3.87 24.24
C ALA A 122 53.62 -3.15 25.46
N THR A 123 52.99 -2.73 26.57
CA THR A 123 52.25 -3.42 27.67
C THR A 123 51.85 -2.33 28.75
N PRO A 124 51.48 -2.62 30.04
CA PRO A 124 50.10 -2.70 30.55
C PRO A 124 49.81 -1.84 31.82
N GLY A 125 48.59 -1.89 32.39
CA GLY A 125 48.38 -1.53 33.82
C GLY A 125 46.95 -1.26 34.32
N ALA A 126 46.40 -2.20 35.09
CA ALA A 126 45.39 -2.05 36.17
C ALA A 126 45.75 -3.10 37.25
N PRO A 127 45.35 -3.08 38.55
CA PRO A 127 44.13 -2.51 39.19
C PRO A 127 44.32 -1.87 40.62
N GLN A 128 43.18 -1.59 41.32
CA GLN A 128 42.91 -0.86 42.61
C GLN A 128 43.43 -1.53 43.94
N PRO A 129 42.96 -1.27 45.22
CA PRO A 129 42.12 -0.23 45.90
C PRO A 129 42.61 0.22 47.33
N SER A 130 41.89 1.10 48.06
CA SER A 130 41.63 0.98 49.53
C SER A 130 40.81 2.10 50.20
N GLN A 131 39.65 1.68 50.75
CA GLN A 131 39.05 1.85 52.10
C GLN A 131 38.71 3.21 52.79
N SER A 132 37.40 3.34 53.02
CA SER A 132 36.65 3.59 54.28
C SER A 132 36.57 4.99 54.92
N THR A 133 35.34 5.46 55.17
CA THR A 133 34.71 5.47 56.51
C THR A 133 33.22 5.87 56.45
N SER A 134 32.50 5.43 57.49
CA SER A 134 31.05 5.30 57.73
C SER A 134 30.32 6.54 58.27
N TYR A 135 29.01 6.69 58.00
CA TYR A 135 27.89 6.73 59.00
C TYR A 135 26.53 7.04 58.32
N HIS A 136 25.44 6.38 58.76
CA HIS A 136 24.04 6.69 58.40
C HIS A 136 23.40 7.67 59.40
N PRO A 137 22.46 8.53 58.97
CA PRO A 137 21.12 8.37 59.55
C PRO A 137 19.93 8.64 58.61
N LEU A 138 18.82 7.99 58.98
CA LEU A 138 17.39 8.25 58.68
C LEU A 138 16.89 8.09 57.23
N LYS A 139 15.95 7.14 57.08
CA LYS A 139 15.04 7.05 55.94
C LYS A 139 14.20 8.33 55.88
N ASP A 140 14.61 9.26 55.02
CA ASP A 140 13.70 10.23 54.46
C ASP A 140 12.70 9.49 53.59
N ILE A 141 11.41 9.66 53.90
CA ILE A 141 10.35 9.39 52.95
C ILE A 141 10.53 10.44 51.86
N GLN A 142 11.22 10.05 50.78
CA GLN A 142 11.28 10.87 49.58
C GLN A 142 9.87 10.95 49.01
N PHE A 143 9.19 12.07 49.25
CA PHE A 143 8.21 12.54 48.29
C PHE A 143 8.97 12.69 46.98
N SER A 144 8.71 11.84 45.98
CA SER A 144 9.36 12.00 44.68
C SER A 144 9.06 13.41 44.21
N GLU A 145 10.08 14.26 44.11
CA GLU A 145 9.93 15.55 43.46
C GLU A 145 9.26 15.28 42.11
N LYS A 146 8.12 15.92 41.87
CA LYS A 146 7.49 15.89 40.55
C LYS A 146 8.49 16.52 39.60
N THR A 147 9.17 15.72 38.79
CA THR A 147 10.05 16.22 37.73
C THR A 147 9.19 17.06 36.78
N GLN A 148 9.48 18.36 36.70
CA GLN A 148 8.75 19.30 35.86
C GLN A 148 9.11 19.07 34.38
N LEU A 149 8.10 18.85 33.55
CA LEU A 149 8.25 18.76 32.08
C LEU A 149 8.19 20.17 31.45
N PRO A 150 8.89 20.43 30.34
CA PRO A 150 9.77 19.51 29.60
C PRO A 150 11.18 19.40 30.20
N VAL A 151 11.88 18.29 29.91
CA VAL A 151 13.32 18.15 30.14
C VAL A 151 14.07 18.08 28.82
N ASP A 152 15.31 18.57 28.78
CA ASP A 152 16.08 18.65 27.52
C ASP A 152 16.53 17.28 26.99
N ASN A 153 16.85 16.34 27.89
CA ASN A 153 17.41 15.03 27.54
C ASN A 153 16.63 13.89 28.22
N PRO A 154 15.38 13.63 27.83
CA PRO A 154 14.62 12.51 28.36
C PRO A 154 15.20 11.17 27.89
N SER A 155 14.92 10.10 28.62
CA SER A 155 15.21 8.74 28.15
C SER A 155 14.25 8.38 27.02
N LEU A 156 14.77 8.10 25.83
CA LEU A 156 13.94 7.81 24.66
C LEU A 156 13.49 6.34 24.67
N ASP A 157 12.19 6.08 24.74
CA ASP A 157 11.65 4.73 24.54
C ASP A 157 11.46 4.44 23.04
N PHE A 158 10.98 5.42 22.27
CA PHE A 158 10.65 5.24 20.85
C PHE A 158 11.06 6.44 20.01
N ALA A 159 11.49 6.16 18.79
CA ALA A 159 11.70 7.14 17.72
C ALA A 159 10.92 6.64 16.50
N LEU A 160 9.91 7.38 16.06
CA LEU A 160 8.99 6.95 15.00
C LEU A 160 8.84 8.00 13.91
N ILE A 161 8.79 7.53 12.68
CA ILE A 161 8.37 8.33 11.53
C ILE A 161 6.85 8.22 11.42
N THR A 162 6.18 9.30 11.09
CA THR A 162 4.75 9.32 10.76
C THR A 162 4.48 10.32 9.65
N HIS A 163 3.31 10.27 9.03
CA HIS A 163 2.93 11.29 8.06
C HIS A 163 2.07 12.37 8.72
N ASN A 164 2.07 13.55 8.13
CA ASN A 164 1.48 14.78 8.68
C ASN A 164 0.09 14.60 9.32
N HIS A 165 -0.77 13.78 8.72
CA HIS A 165 -2.13 13.61 9.22
C HIS A 165 -2.28 12.65 10.40
N LEU A 166 -1.56 11.53 10.39
CA LEU A 166 -1.59 10.60 11.52
C LEU A 166 -0.72 11.08 12.68
N GLY A 167 0.03 12.17 12.48
CA GLY A 167 0.82 12.82 13.52
C GLY A 167 0.05 13.11 14.80
N LEU A 168 -1.14 13.73 14.73
CA LEU A 168 -1.92 14.05 15.94
C LEU A 168 -2.43 12.78 16.65
N PHE A 169 -2.84 11.80 15.86
CA PHE A 169 -3.26 10.50 16.38
C PHE A 169 -2.10 9.78 17.06
N ALA A 170 -0.91 9.78 16.46
CA ALA A 170 0.30 9.21 17.03
C ALA A 170 0.67 9.86 18.37
N SER A 171 0.67 11.20 18.46
CA SER A 171 0.97 11.88 19.72
C SER A 171 0.00 11.50 20.83
N ARG A 172 -1.31 11.46 20.53
CA ARG A 172 -2.34 11.02 21.49
C ARG A 172 -2.18 9.57 21.92
N LEU A 173 -1.84 8.68 20.99
CA LEU A 173 -1.58 7.27 21.30
C LEU A 173 -0.46 7.16 22.33
N PHE A 174 0.65 7.88 22.15
CA PHE A 174 1.76 7.85 23.11
C PHE A 174 1.43 8.54 24.43
N GLU A 175 0.61 9.60 24.41
CA GLU A 175 0.13 10.20 25.65
C GLU A 175 -0.68 9.19 26.48
N ASN A 176 -1.56 8.43 25.84
CA ASN A 176 -2.37 7.41 26.49
C ASN A 176 -1.55 6.20 26.92
N TYR A 177 -0.56 5.79 26.12
CA TYR A 177 0.41 4.76 26.48
C TYR A 177 1.13 5.12 27.77
N TYR A 178 1.70 6.32 27.87
CA TYR A 178 2.41 6.74 29.07
C TYR A 178 1.52 6.84 30.30
N LYS A 179 0.29 7.36 30.15
CA LYS A 179 -0.70 7.38 31.23
C LYS A 179 -1.04 5.96 31.71
N ALA A 180 -1.20 5.01 30.78
CA ALA A 180 -1.45 3.60 31.11
C ALA A 180 -0.26 2.94 31.83
N GLN A 181 0.97 3.41 31.57
CA GLN A 181 2.18 2.99 32.29
C GLN A 181 2.38 3.72 33.63
N GLY A 182 1.39 4.50 34.09
CA GLY A 182 1.42 5.18 35.39
C GLY A 182 2.19 6.50 35.39
N ALA A 183 2.36 7.16 34.23
CA ALA A 183 2.91 8.51 34.19
C ALA A 183 1.97 9.50 34.88
N ASN A 184 2.52 10.32 35.79
CA ASN A 184 1.76 11.30 36.56
C ASN A 184 1.52 12.60 35.78
N ASP A 185 2.45 12.93 34.87
CA ASP A 185 2.42 14.12 34.03
C ASP A 185 2.90 13.71 32.63
N VAL A 186 2.21 14.18 31.59
CA VAL A 186 2.53 13.92 30.18
C VAL A 186 2.40 15.23 29.40
N LEU A 187 3.38 15.53 28.55
CA LEU A 187 3.45 16.75 27.76
C LEU A 187 3.90 16.44 26.33
N THR A 188 3.14 16.88 25.34
CA THR A 188 3.54 16.87 23.93
C THR A 188 4.15 18.22 23.56
N ILE A 189 5.34 18.20 22.99
CA ILE A 189 6.16 19.38 22.71
C ILE A 189 6.52 19.39 21.22
N ALA A 190 6.35 20.53 20.57
CA ALA A 190 6.94 20.74 19.24
C ALA A 190 8.45 20.96 19.38
N MET A 191 9.23 20.17 18.66
CA MET A 191 10.69 20.32 18.63
C MET A 191 11.11 21.36 17.58
N ASN A 192 12.39 21.76 17.61
CA ASN A 192 12.95 22.69 16.64
C ASN A 192 12.91 22.08 15.22
N GLY A 193 12.01 22.58 14.37
CA GLY A 193 11.80 22.10 13.00
C GLY A 193 10.32 21.86 12.72
N PHE A 194 9.88 21.94 11.46
CA PHE A 194 8.50 21.62 11.11
C PHE A 194 8.25 20.12 11.27
N GLY A 195 7.25 19.75 12.07
CA GLY A 195 6.74 18.37 12.13
C GLY A 195 7.41 17.45 13.15
N HIS A 196 8.45 17.88 13.86
CA HIS A 196 9.04 17.08 14.91
C HIS A 196 8.28 17.31 16.23
N GLU A 197 7.77 16.24 16.83
CA GLU A 197 7.14 16.30 18.14
C GLU A 197 7.78 15.30 19.10
N GLN A 198 7.76 15.64 20.39
CA GLN A 198 8.17 14.73 21.44
C GLN A 198 7.07 14.65 22.49
N VAL A 199 6.61 13.42 22.76
CA VAL A 199 5.71 13.14 23.88
C VAL A 199 6.59 12.75 25.06
N GLN A 200 6.71 13.62 26.07
CA GLN A 200 7.44 13.34 27.30
C GLN A 200 6.48 12.94 28.41
N ALA A 201 6.91 12.02 29.27
CA ALA A 201 6.14 11.53 30.40
C ALA A 201 7.04 11.32 31.62
N SER A 202 6.55 11.73 32.79
CA SER A 202 7.24 11.56 34.06
C SER A 202 6.66 10.39 34.85
N THR A 203 7.49 9.37 35.10
CA THR A 203 7.12 8.19 35.89
C THR A 203 8.17 7.99 36.99
N ALA A 204 7.75 8.13 38.25
CA ALA A 204 8.60 7.96 39.43
C ALA A 204 9.92 8.77 39.38
N GLY A 205 9.86 10.02 38.89
CA GLY A 205 11.01 10.92 38.79
C GLY A 205 11.85 10.77 37.52
N ASN A 206 11.70 9.66 36.77
CA ASN A 206 12.34 9.47 35.48
C ASN A 206 11.46 10.02 34.36
N VAL A 207 12.07 10.79 33.44
CA VAL A 207 11.36 11.27 32.25
C VAL A 207 11.69 10.38 31.06
N LYS A 208 10.63 9.81 30.50
CA LYS A 208 10.63 9.02 29.28
C LYS A 208 10.06 9.82 28.12
N ALA A 209 10.44 9.48 26.90
CA ALA A 209 9.94 10.17 25.73
C ALA A 209 9.75 9.28 24.50
N THR A 210 8.80 9.68 23.67
CA THR A 210 8.65 9.23 22.30
C THR A 210 8.89 10.39 21.36
N HIS A 211 9.82 10.23 20.42
CA HIS A 211 10.07 11.20 19.35
C HIS A 211 9.27 10.79 18.11
N LEU A 212 8.49 11.72 17.58
CA LEU A 212 7.68 11.59 16.38
C LEU A 212 8.21 12.53 15.30
N LEU A 213 8.77 11.97 14.24
CA LEU A 213 9.17 12.68 13.03
C LEU A 213 8.01 12.68 12.03
N ARG A 214 7.30 13.81 11.90
CA ARG A 214 6.22 13.95 10.91
C ARG A 214 6.78 14.39 9.58
N GLU A 215 6.44 13.64 8.55
CA GLU A 215 6.94 13.85 7.20
C GLU A 215 5.80 14.02 6.18
N PRO A 216 6.01 14.84 5.14
CA PRO A 216 5.22 14.76 3.93
C PRO A 216 5.30 13.36 3.32
N VAL A 217 4.24 12.92 2.64
CA VAL A 217 4.19 11.56 2.05
C VAL A 217 5.34 11.33 1.08
N ALA A 218 5.74 12.38 0.35
CA ALA A 218 6.84 12.32 -0.61
C ALA A 218 8.21 11.98 0.02
N GLU A 219 8.44 12.35 1.30
CA GLU A 219 9.72 12.14 1.97
C GLU A 219 9.75 10.86 2.82
N LEU A 220 8.59 10.27 3.14
CA LEU A 220 8.47 9.07 4.00
C LEU A 220 9.42 7.94 3.59
N LYS A 221 9.44 7.57 2.31
CA LYS A 221 10.30 6.47 1.82
C LYS A 221 11.77 6.76 2.10
N LYS A 222 12.23 7.97 1.81
CA LYS A 222 13.62 8.38 1.99
C LYS A 222 14.01 8.34 3.46
N HIS A 223 13.15 8.83 4.36
CA HIS A 223 13.45 8.83 5.78
C HIS A 223 13.38 7.43 6.41
N MET A 224 12.39 6.59 6.07
CA MET A 224 12.32 5.21 6.57
C MET A 224 13.55 4.38 6.17
N LEU A 225 14.07 4.57 4.96
CA LEU A 225 15.26 3.84 4.49
C LEU A 225 16.57 4.48 4.98
N GLY A 226 16.57 5.79 5.22
CA GLY A 226 17.74 6.53 5.72
C GLY A 226 17.96 6.44 7.23
N GLN A 227 16.92 6.09 8.00
CA GLN A 227 16.93 5.97 9.47
C GLN A 227 16.33 4.61 9.87
N PRO A 228 16.98 3.48 9.54
CA PRO A 228 16.41 2.15 9.70
C PRO A 228 16.16 1.74 11.16
N GLU A 229 16.74 2.45 12.11
CA GLU A 229 16.52 2.30 13.56
C GLU A 229 15.22 2.93 14.06
N MET A 230 14.63 3.86 13.31
CA MET A 230 13.34 4.45 13.66
C MET A 230 12.20 3.53 13.27
N GLY A 231 11.20 3.38 14.14
CA GLY A 231 9.94 2.75 13.78
C GLY A 231 9.07 3.65 12.90
N TYR A 232 7.90 3.16 12.53
CA TYR A 232 6.91 3.90 11.76
C TYR A 232 5.53 3.70 12.33
N ILE A 233 4.75 4.78 12.40
CA ILE A 233 3.31 4.73 12.68
C ILE A 233 2.56 5.45 11.58
N GLY A 234 1.72 4.71 10.84
CA GLY A 234 0.88 5.31 9.84
C GLY A 234 0.26 4.32 8.85
N LEU A 235 -0.14 4.81 7.68
CA LEU A 235 -0.68 3.96 6.61
C LEU A 235 0.38 2.98 6.11
N ALA A 236 0.06 1.69 6.12
CA ALA A 236 0.97 0.64 5.70
C ALA A 236 1.37 0.72 4.22
N HIS A 237 0.53 1.36 3.38
CA HIS A 237 0.81 1.55 1.95
C HIS A 237 1.97 2.51 1.65
N HIS A 238 2.41 3.32 2.62
CA HIS A 238 3.59 4.15 2.48
C HIS A 238 4.89 3.40 2.82
N ILE A 239 4.80 2.22 3.42
CA ILE A 239 5.97 1.43 3.82
C ILE A 239 6.60 0.83 2.55
N PRO A 240 7.89 1.11 2.28
CA PRO A 240 8.56 0.58 1.10
C PRO A 240 8.75 -0.94 1.19
N GLN A 241 8.89 -1.63 0.06
CA GLN A 241 9.02 -3.09 0.07
C GLN A 241 10.32 -3.57 0.73
N ASP A 242 11.36 -2.76 0.66
CA ASP A 242 12.71 -2.93 1.22
C ASP A 242 12.85 -2.31 2.63
N ASN A 243 11.75 -2.20 3.38
CA ASN A 243 11.74 -1.62 4.72
C ASN A 243 12.54 -2.46 5.76
N PRO A 244 13.01 -1.81 6.84
CA PRO A 244 13.75 -2.47 7.93
C PRO A 244 12.84 -3.17 8.95
N TYR A 245 11.51 -3.05 8.84
CA TYR A 245 10.59 -3.46 9.87
C TYR A 245 10.49 -4.99 9.98
N GLN A 246 10.52 -5.47 11.21
CA GLN A 246 10.48 -6.89 11.53
C GLN A 246 9.22 -7.26 12.30
N VAL A 247 8.66 -6.31 13.05
CA VAL A 247 7.40 -6.48 13.75
C VAL A 247 6.45 -5.34 13.49
N ALA A 248 5.16 -5.66 13.57
CA ALA A 248 4.12 -4.68 13.40
C ALA A 248 2.85 -5.04 14.17
N ALA A 249 2.13 -4.02 14.60
CA ALA A 249 0.79 -4.13 15.16
C ALA A 249 -0.20 -3.40 14.25
N LEU A 250 -1.35 -4.04 14.04
CA LEU A 250 -2.46 -3.42 13.32
C LEU A 250 -3.19 -2.50 14.30
N ILE A 251 -3.17 -1.19 14.01
CA ILE A 251 -3.84 -0.19 14.84
C ILE A 251 -5.30 -0.06 14.44
N GLY A 252 -5.60 -0.14 13.15
CA GLY A 252 -6.94 0.06 12.60
C GLY A 252 -6.92 0.18 11.08
N TYR A 253 -8.01 0.68 10.53
CA TYR A 253 -8.16 0.91 9.10
C TYR A 253 -8.75 2.29 8.83
N ASP A 254 -8.38 2.85 7.69
CA ASP A 254 -9.15 3.85 6.97
C ASP A 254 -9.52 3.28 5.59
N ALA A 255 -10.16 4.07 4.74
CA ALA A 255 -10.50 3.68 3.39
C ALA A 255 -10.53 4.89 2.45
N LEU A 256 -10.10 4.71 1.20
CA LEU A 256 -10.47 5.65 0.14
C LEU A 256 -11.93 5.45 -0.22
N VAL A 257 -12.69 6.54 -0.19
CA VAL A 257 -14.13 6.53 -0.43
C VAL A 257 -14.51 7.54 -1.49
N PHE A 258 -15.63 7.26 -2.15
CA PHE A 258 -16.14 8.10 -3.22
C PHE A 258 -17.57 8.51 -2.92
N ILE A 259 -17.83 9.80 -3.06
CA ILE A 259 -19.16 10.38 -2.89
C ILE A 259 -19.65 10.96 -4.20
N THR A 260 -20.95 10.88 -4.42
CA THR A 260 -21.65 11.55 -5.52
C THR A 260 -22.82 12.34 -4.96
N SER A 261 -23.39 13.24 -5.76
CA SER A 261 -24.66 13.87 -5.42
C SER A 261 -25.75 12.82 -5.19
N ALA A 262 -26.68 13.07 -4.26
CA ALA A 262 -27.90 12.28 -4.11
C ALA A 262 -28.75 12.19 -5.41
N GLN A 263 -28.61 13.15 -6.34
CA GLN A 263 -29.28 13.14 -7.64
C GLN A 263 -28.60 12.22 -8.67
N ASN A 264 -27.38 11.75 -8.40
CA ASN A 264 -26.70 10.79 -9.26
C ASN A 264 -27.20 9.36 -8.93
N PRO A 265 -27.81 8.64 -9.88
CA PRO A 265 -28.41 7.32 -9.63
C PRO A 265 -27.37 6.19 -9.51
N ILE A 266 -26.09 6.45 -9.82
CA ILE A 266 -25.04 5.44 -9.69
C ILE A 266 -24.78 5.15 -8.21
N GLN A 267 -24.96 3.90 -7.80
CA GLN A 267 -24.79 3.48 -6.40
C GLN A 267 -23.50 2.72 -6.14
N GLN A 268 -22.82 2.24 -7.18
CA GLN A 268 -21.61 1.46 -7.07
C GLN A 268 -20.69 1.67 -8.27
N LEU A 269 -19.38 1.49 -8.06
CA LEU A 269 -18.36 1.53 -9.10
C LEU A 269 -17.33 0.42 -8.87
N SER A 270 -16.81 -0.14 -9.95
CA SER A 270 -15.62 -0.98 -9.88
C SER A 270 -14.33 -0.15 -9.86
N LEU A 271 -13.22 -0.76 -9.42
CA LEU A 271 -11.90 -0.13 -9.53
C LEU A 271 -11.58 0.31 -10.96
N GLU A 272 -11.96 -0.48 -11.96
CA GLU A 272 -11.76 -0.16 -13.37
C GLU A 272 -12.56 1.09 -13.78
N GLN A 273 -13.83 1.18 -13.40
CA GLN A 273 -14.64 2.36 -13.68
C GLN A 273 -14.10 3.60 -12.97
N LEU A 274 -13.65 3.47 -11.73
CA LEU A 274 -12.96 4.54 -11.01
C LEU A 274 -11.68 4.97 -11.74
N THR A 275 -10.87 4.03 -12.24
CA THR A 275 -9.70 4.33 -13.06
C THR A 275 -10.07 5.13 -14.31
N LEU A 276 -11.10 4.73 -15.04
CA LEU A 276 -11.51 5.40 -16.27
C LEU A 276 -12.10 6.79 -16.01
N LEU A 277 -12.81 6.99 -14.90
CA LEU A 277 -13.29 8.32 -14.48
C LEU A 277 -12.12 9.23 -14.07
N PHE A 278 -11.29 8.78 -13.14
CA PHE A 278 -10.23 9.61 -12.54
C PHE A 278 -8.99 9.78 -13.43
N SER A 279 -8.87 9.04 -14.54
CA SER A 279 -7.94 9.33 -15.63
C SER A 279 -8.48 10.36 -16.64
N GLY A 280 -9.78 10.70 -16.56
CA GLY A 280 -10.45 11.58 -17.51
C GLY A 280 -10.86 10.89 -18.82
N TYR A 281 -10.75 9.56 -18.90
CA TYR A 281 -11.22 8.79 -20.05
C TYR A 281 -12.74 8.78 -20.14
N TYR A 282 -13.43 8.52 -19.02
CA TYR A 282 -14.87 8.71 -18.90
C TYR A 282 -15.17 10.15 -18.47
N GLN A 283 -15.64 10.94 -19.43
CA GLN A 283 -15.99 12.36 -19.24
C GLN A 283 -17.49 12.59 -19.02
N ASN A 284 -18.30 11.54 -19.17
CA ASN A 284 -19.75 11.59 -18.98
C ASN A 284 -20.24 10.31 -18.29
N TRP A 285 -21.19 10.46 -17.37
CA TRP A 285 -21.76 9.34 -16.62
C TRP A 285 -22.52 8.33 -17.51
N GLN A 286 -22.87 8.74 -18.73
CA GLN A 286 -23.44 7.85 -19.75
C GLN A 286 -22.51 6.67 -20.11
N SER A 287 -21.21 6.79 -19.86
CA SER A 287 -20.25 5.68 -20.08
C SER A 287 -20.42 4.52 -19.10
N ILE A 288 -21.13 4.73 -17.98
CA ILE A 288 -21.32 3.73 -16.91
C ILE A 288 -22.79 3.33 -16.76
N GLY A 289 -23.72 4.24 -17.02
CA GLY A 289 -25.15 4.00 -16.93
C GLY A 289 -25.96 4.98 -17.78
N SER A 290 -27.24 5.17 -17.48
CA SER A 290 -28.14 6.04 -18.24
C SER A 290 -28.14 7.51 -17.79
N PHE A 291 -27.23 7.91 -16.90
CA PHE A 291 -27.19 9.27 -16.36
C PHE A 291 -26.43 10.21 -17.30
N HIS A 292 -27.15 11.09 -18.00
CA HIS A 292 -26.59 11.99 -19.00
C HIS A 292 -26.04 13.28 -18.38
N GLN A 293 -25.01 13.18 -17.54
CA GLN A 293 -24.33 14.33 -16.95
C GLN A 293 -22.82 14.27 -17.19
N PRO A 294 -22.14 15.40 -17.46
CA PRO A 294 -20.69 15.47 -17.47
C PRO A 294 -20.09 15.05 -16.12
N VAL A 295 -18.97 14.35 -16.14
CA VAL A 295 -18.24 13.96 -14.92
C VAL A 295 -17.40 15.13 -14.45
N THR A 296 -17.60 15.55 -13.20
CA THR A 296 -16.77 16.57 -12.53
C THR A 296 -16.00 15.92 -11.38
N LEU A 297 -14.68 15.84 -11.49
CA LEU A 297 -13.83 15.26 -10.45
C LEU A 297 -13.48 16.31 -9.41
N VAL A 298 -13.56 15.95 -8.13
CA VAL A 298 -13.06 16.76 -7.01
C VAL A 298 -12.45 15.84 -5.95
N ALA A 299 -11.53 16.36 -5.14
CA ALA A 299 -10.87 15.59 -4.09
C ALA A 299 -10.82 16.35 -2.77
N SER A 300 -10.69 15.63 -1.67
CA SER A 300 -10.29 16.24 -0.40
C SER A 300 -8.89 16.84 -0.52
N SER A 301 -8.66 17.98 0.13
CA SER A 301 -7.38 18.68 0.15
C SER A 301 -6.33 18.02 1.05
N ARG A 302 -6.57 16.80 1.53
CA ARG A 302 -5.52 16.04 2.18
C ARG A 302 -4.42 15.70 1.20
N GLU A 303 -3.19 15.84 1.69
CA GLU A 303 -1.98 15.47 0.97
C GLU A 303 -2.02 14.02 0.45
N ASP A 304 -2.53 13.09 1.26
CA ASP A 304 -2.49 11.65 0.93
C ASP A 304 -3.56 11.23 -0.10
N THR A 305 -4.67 11.98 -0.26
CA THR A 305 -5.86 11.48 -0.99
C THR A 305 -5.57 11.12 -2.44
N LEU A 306 -5.04 12.08 -3.21
CA LEU A 306 -4.73 11.87 -4.63
C LEU A 306 -3.52 10.94 -4.85
N PRO A 307 -2.42 11.05 -4.09
CA PRO A 307 -1.33 10.07 -4.14
C PRO A 307 -1.79 8.64 -3.86
N LEU A 308 -2.61 8.41 -2.83
CA LEU A 308 -3.16 7.10 -2.51
C LEU A 308 -4.11 6.63 -3.62
N LEU A 309 -4.99 7.49 -4.14
CA LEU A 309 -5.85 7.14 -5.26
C LEU A 309 -5.01 6.69 -6.47
N ASN A 310 -3.97 7.46 -6.78
CA ASN A 310 -3.07 7.16 -7.88
C ASN A 310 -2.35 5.82 -7.64
N GLN A 311 -1.78 5.61 -6.46
CA GLN A 311 -1.03 4.41 -6.10
C GLN A 311 -1.90 3.14 -6.03
N GLN A 312 -3.12 3.25 -5.48
CA GLN A 312 -3.97 2.09 -5.16
C GLN A 312 -4.97 1.75 -6.29
N VAL A 313 -5.41 2.74 -7.07
CA VAL A 313 -6.47 2.55 -8.07
C VAL A 313 -5.97 2.82 -9.48
N ILE A 314 -5.27 3.92 -9.71
CA ILE A 314 -4.97 4.37 -11.09
C ILE A 314 -3.75 3.64 -11.69
N ARG A 315 -2.61 3.69 -11.00
CA ARG A 315 -1.35 3.06 -11.44
C ARG A 315 -1.43 1.54 -11.57
N PRO A 316 -2.09 0.79 -10.66
CA PRO A 316 -2.20 -0.66 -10.81
C PRO A 316 -2.97 -1.10 -12.06
N ASN A 317 -3.77 -0.20 -12.63
CA ASN A 317 -4.52 -0.41 -13.86
C ASN A 317 -3.82 0.18 -15.10
N TYR A 318 -2.57 0.66 -14.96
CA TYR A 318 -1.76 1.23 -16.05
C TYR A 318 -2.31 2.54 -16.64
N TYR A 319 -2.98 3.36 -15.82
CA TYR A 319 -3.42 4.71 -16.17
C TYR A 319 -2.64 5.78 -15.39
N TRP A 320 -2.87 7.04 -15.75
CA TRP A 320 -2.38 8.23 -15.05
C TRP A 320 -3.59 8.95 -14.47
N LEU A 321 -3.43 9.44 -13.24
CA LEU A 321 -4.43 10.30 -12.63
C LEU A 321 -4.55 11.59 -13.46
N LYS A 322 -5.77 12.05 -13.70
CA LYS A 322 -6.03 13.32 -14.37
C LYS A 322 -5.32 14.44 -13.61
N GLU A 323 -4.63 15.29 -14.35
CA GLU A 323 -4.01 16.50 -13.79
C GLU A 323 -5.09 17.49 -13.33
N ASP A 324 -4.72 18.36 -12.39
CA ASP A 324 -5.55 19.50 -11.94
C ASP A 324 -6.93 19.14 -11.35
N ILE A 325 -7.08 17.99 -10.68
CA ILE A 325 -8.28 17.70 -9.89
C ILE A 325 -8.40 18.73 -8.75
N PRO A 326 -9.48 19.55 -8.69
CA PRO A 326 -9.65 20.52 -7.63
C PRO A 326 -9.71 19.86 -6.26
N GLN A 327 -8.98 20.44 -5.31
CA GLN A 327 -8.89 19.97 -3.94
C GLN A 327 -9.62 20.91 -2.99
N PHE A 328 -10.48 20.36 -2.14
CA PHE A 328 -11.33 21.11 -1.22
C PHE A 328 -11.20 20.62 0.22
N SER A 329 -11.36 21.52 1.18
CA SER A 329 -11.63 21.11 2.58
C SER A 329 -12.86 20.21 2.65
N ASN A 330 -12.93 19.31 3.62
CA ASN A 330 -13.99 18.29 3.73
C ASN A 330 -15.41 18.88 3.67
N ARG A 331 -15.65 20.00 4.36
CA ARG A 331 -16.95 20.70 4.31
C ARG A 331 -17.30 21.16 2.89
N LYS A 332 -16.36 21.84 2.22
CA LYS A 332 -16.53 22.32 0.85
C LYS A 332 -16.63 21.19 -0.17
N LEU A 333 -15.95 20.06 0.06
CA LEU A 333 -16.08 18.87 -0.78
C LEU A 333 -17.51 18.34 -0.75
N ILE A 334 -18.08 18.16 0.44
CA ILE A 334 -19.46 17.67 0.62
C ILE A 334 -20.46 18.67 0.03
N GLU A 335 -20.32 19.95 0.35
CA GLU A 335 -21.17 21.03 -0.19
C GLU A 335 -21.16 21.02 -1.72
N TYR A 336 -19.97 21.03 -2.34
CA TYR A 336 -19.83 21.04 -3.80
C TYR A 336 -20.44 19.79 -4.46
N VAL A 337 -20.20 18.61 -3.89
CA VAL A 337 -20.75 17.36 -4.43
C VAL A 337 -22.27 17.34 -4.28
N SER A 338 -22.82 17.85 -3.17
CA SER A 338 -24.27 17.87 -2.92
C SER A 338 -25.06 18.73 -3.92
N THR A 339 -24.46 19.82 -4.41
CA THR A 339 -25.09 20.78 -5.33
C THR A 339 -24.73 20.55 -6.79
N THR A 340 -23.87 19.58 -7.10
CA THR A 340 -23.37 19.33 -8.46
C THR A 340 -23.70 17.89 -8.89
N PRO A 341 -24.82 17.66 -9.61
CA PRO A 341 -25.29 16.31 -9.94
C PRO A 341 -24.26 15.41 -10.63
N GLY A 342 -23.40 16.00 -11.49
CA GLY A 342 -22.34 15.29 -12.20
C GLY A 342 -21.04 15.10 -11.42
N ALA A 343 -20.94 15.59 -10.18
CA ALA A 343 -19.70 15.51 -9.41
C ALA A 343 -19.46 14.14 -8.77
N ILE A 344 -18.18 13.73 -8.74
CA ILE A 344 -17.66 12.65 -7.91
C ILE A 344 -16.50 13.18 -7.08
N GLY A 345 -16.63 13.04 -5.77
CA GLY A 345 -15.60 13.39 -4.79
C GLY A 345 -14.85 12.16 -4.30
N VAL A 346 -13.55 12.28 -4.08
CA VAL A 346 -12.72 11.29 -3.38
C VAL A 346 -12.19 11.85 -2.06
N ALA A 347 -12.24 11.06 -0.99
CA ALA A 347 -11.70 11.42 0.33
C ALA A 347 -11.28 10.16 1.11
N LEU A 348 -10.75 10.36 2.31
CA LEU A 348 -10.63 9.28 3.29
C LEU A 348 -11.92 9.13 4.10
N ALA A 349 -12.26 7.92 4.53
CA ALA A 349 -13.50 7.65 5.27
C ALA A 349 -13.53 8.37 6.62
N SER A 350 -12.40 8.40 7.33
CA SER A 350 -12.23 9.11 8.61
C SER A 350 -12.57 10.61 8.55
N GLU A 351 -12.55 11.19 7.35
CA GLU A 351 -12.80 12.61 7.14
C GLU A 351 -14.25 12.99 6.83
N LEU A 352 -15.05 12.02 6.38
CA LEU A 352 -16.36 12.31 5.85
C LEU A 352 -17.41 12.24 6.94
N LYS A 353 -18.05 13.38 7.17
CA LYS A 353 -19.34 13.46 7.88
C LYS A 353 -20.45 13.63 6.86
N LEU A 354 -20.94 12.50 6.35
CA LEU A 354 -21.97 12.48 5.30
C LEU A 354 -23.26 13.16 5.77
N ASP A 355 -23.90 13.87 4.86
CA ASP A 355 -25.28 14.33 5.00
C ASP A 355 -26.21 13.60 4.02
N ALA A 356 -27.52 13.86 4.10
CA ALA A 356 -28.52 13.18 3.27
C ALA A 356 -28.46 13.53 1.76
N ASN A 357 -27.69 14.55 1.36
CA ASN A 357 -27.61 15.04 -0.01
C ASN A 357 -26.42 14.46 -0.79
N VAL A 358 -25.62 13.59 -0.16
CA VAL A 358 -24.52 12.87 -0.80
C VAL A 358 -24.68 11.36 -0.66
N ASN A 359 -24.37 10.64 -1.74
CA ASN A 359 -24.35 9.19 -1.77
C ASN A 359 -22.91 8.68 -1.61
N LEU A 360 -22.67 7.85 -0.60
CA LEU A 360 -21.44 7.05 -0.50
C LEU A 360 -21.54 5.85 -1.45
N LEU A 361 -20.63 5.78 -2.41
CA LEU A 361 -20.58 4.71 -3.41
C LEU A 361 -20.08 3.40 -2.80
N LYS A 362 -20.72 2.30 -3.19
CA LYS A 362 -20.22 0.94 -2.98
C LYS A 362 -19.10 0.64 -3.98
N ILE A 363 -17.99 0.05 -3.54
CA ILE A 363 -16.84 -0.23 -4.43
C ILE A 363 -16.67 -1.74 -4.60
N SER A 364 -16.44 -2.19 -5.83
CA SER A 364 -16.10 -3.57 -6.16
C SER A 364 -14.74 -3.66 -6.86
N TYR A 365 -14.14 -4.85 -6.87
CA TYR A 365 -12.92 -5.05 -7.65
C TYR A 365 -13.20 -5.01 -9.17
N PHE A 366 -14.36 -5.51 -9.62
CA PHE A 366 -14.76 -5.62 -11.02
C PHE A 366 -16.25 -5.31 -11.21
N SER A 367 -16.63 -4.91 -12.43
CA SER A 367 -17.99 -4.44 -12.76
C SER A 367 -19.08 -5.48 -12.52
N GLU A 368 -18.78 -6.77 -12.65
CA GLU A 368 -19.73 -7.87 -12.47
C GLU A 368 -19.95 -8.28 -11.00
N GLN A 369 -19.18 -7.71 -10.08
CA GLN A 369 -19.28 -8.00 -8.65
C GLN A 369 -20.10 -6.95 -7.91
N PRO A 370 -20.90 -7.35 -6.90
CA PRO A 370 -21.57 -6.38 -6.03
C PRO A 370 -20.50 -5.56 -5.29
N GLY A 371 -20.66 -4.24 -5.31
CA GLY A 371 -19.82 -3.37 -4.50
C GLY A 371 -20.19 -3.44 -3.02
N VAL A 372 -19.21 -3.15 -2.17
CA VAL A 372 -19.36 -3.08 -0.72
C VAL A 372 -19.02 -1.67 -0.22
N LYS A 373 -19.57 -1.29 0.93
CA LYS A 373 -19.18 -0.05 1.63
C LYS A 373 -17.96 -0.35 2.52
N PRO A 374 -17.15 0.66 2.88
CA PRO A 374 -16.13 0.48 3.91
C PRO A 374 -16.79 0.31 5.27
N ASP A 375 -16.48 -0.78 5.95
CA ASP A 375 -16.85 -1.04 7.33
C ASP A 375 -15.86 -2.03 7.97
N ILE A 376 -16.06 -2.32 9.26
CA ILE A 376 -15.19 -3.24 9.99
C ILE A 376 -15.16 -4.66 9.42
N ASN A 377 -16.23 -5.10 8.76
CA ASN A 377 -16.34 -6.45 8.21
C ASN A 377 -15.63 -6.57 6.86
N THR A 378 -15.62 -5.49 6.09
CA THR A 378 -15.15 -5.46 4.71
C THR A 378 -13.69 -4.99 4.57
N LEU A 379 -13.20 -4.19 5.53
CA LEU A 379 -11.82 -3.72 5.55
C LEU A 379 -10.85 -4.78 6.07
N GLY A 380 -11.21 -5.49 7.15
CA GLY A 380 -10.32 -6.49 7.74
C GLY A 380 -10.12 -7.74 6.87
N ASP A 381 -11.19 -8.13 6.17
CA ASP A 381 -11.19 -9.29 5.29
C ASP A 381 -10.78 -8.97 3.86
N ASP A 382 -10.42 -7.72 3.55
CA ASP A 382 -10.05 -7.20 2.23
C ASP A 382 -11.12 -7.49 1.14
N SER A 383 -12.41 -7.40 1.47
CA SER A 383 -13.49 -7.36 0.48
C SER A 383 -13.78 -5.95 -0.02
N TYR A 384 -13.54 -4.91 0.79
CA TYR A 384 -13.50 -3.52 0.32
C TYR A 384 -12.15 -3.26 -0.40
N PRO A 385 -12.15 -2.89 -1.70
CA PRO A 385 -10.93 -2.93 -2.50
C PRO A 385 -9.81 -1.94 -2.15
N ILE A 386 -10.15 -0.83 -1.50
CA ILE A 386 -9.22 0.30 -1.25
C ILE A 386 -9.16 0.62 0.24
N SER A 387 -9.09 -0.44 1.05
CA SER A 387 -8.80 -0.37 2.48
C SER A 387 -7.40 0.20 2.71
N LEU A 388 -7.20 0.96 3.78
CA LEU A 388 -5.91 1.54 4.16
C LEU A 388 -5.56 1.11 5.60
N PRO A 389 -4.84 -0.01 5.79
CA PRO A 389 -4.40 -0.44 7.11
C PRO A 389 -3.49 0.60 7.75
N ILE A 390 -3.75 0.91 9.02
CA ILE A 390 -2.92 1.76 9.88
C ILE A 390 -2.11 0.81 10.77
N VAL A 391 -0.79 0.95 10.75
CA VAL A 391 0.12 0.06 11.49
C VAL A 391 1.11 0.86 12.32
N LEU A 392 1.51 0.27 13.44
CA LEU A 392 2.79 0.55 14.08
C LEU A 392 3.77 -0.52 13.59
N ALA A 393 4.93 -0.13 13.09
CA ALA A 393 5.98 -1.03 12.60
C ALA A 393 7.31 -0.68 13.27
N LEU A 394 8.02 -1.66 13.80
CA LEU A 394 9.29 -1.48 14.52
C LEU A 394 10.40 -2.32 13.86
N PRO A 395 11.67 -1.86 13.89
CA PRO A 395 12.78 -2.55 13.25
C PRO A 395 13.19 -3.84 13.96
N SER A 396 12.85 -4.00 15.24
CA SER A 396 13.11 -5.21 16.02
C SER A 396 12.07 -5.40 17.12
N GLU A 397 11.99 -6.62 17.65
CA GLU A 397 11.29 -6.91 18.89
C GLU A 397 12.07 -6.33 20.07
N SER A 398 11.34 -5.68 20.98
CA SER A 398 11.85 -5.19 22.26
C SER A 398 10.73 -5.29 23.28
N TYR A 399 11.08 -5.43 24.56
CA TYR A 399 10.10 -5.50 25.65
C TYR A 399 9.17 -4.27 25.67
N GLN A 400 9.72 -3.07 25.43
CA GLN A 400 8.93 -1.85 25.29
C GLN A 400 7.97 -1.93 24.10
N GLY A 401 8.42 -2.48 22.97
CA GLY A 401 7.59 -2.71 21.79
C GLY A 401 6.41 -3.65 22.06
N GLU A 402 6.63 -4.74 22.80
CA GLU A 402 5.57 -5.65 23.23
C GLU A 402 4.54 -4.94 24.12
N GLN A 403 4.97 -4.20 25.15
CA GLN A 403 4.07 -3.41 25.99
C GLN A 403 3.24 -2.39 25.19
N LEU A 404 3.84 -1.78 24.18
CA LEU A 404 3.15 -0.84 23.29
C LEU A 404 2.13 -1.55 22.40
N PHE A 405 2.44 -2.75 21.91
CA PHE A 405 1.49 -3.55 21.14
C PHE A 405 0.31 -4.00 22.00
N ASP A 406 0.54 -4.42 23.24
CA ASP A 406 -0.52 -4.74 24.19
C ASP A 406 -1.41 -3.54 24.46
N HIS A 407 -0.81 -2.35 24.62
CA HIS A 407 -1.54 -1.11 24.77
C HIS A 407 -2.41 -0.80 23.53
N ILE A 408 -1.86 -0.89 22.32
CA ILE A 408 -2.60 -0.67 21.07
C ILE A 408 -3.82 -1.60 20.98
N ASN A 409 -3.66 -2.86 21.37
CA ASN A 409 -4.75 -3.83 21.37
C ASN A 409 -5.85 -3.47 22.39
N ALA A 410 -5.49 -2.83 23.50
CA ALA A 410 -6.41 -2.36 24.53
C ALA A 410 -7.10 -1.02 24.17
N THR A 411 -6.50 -0.17 23.32
CA THR A 411 -7.00 1.19 23.00
C THR A 411 -7.87 1.29 21.75
N LYS A 412 -8.79 0.33 21.54
CA LYS A 412 -9.70 0.33 20.37
C LYS A 412 -10.60 1.56 20.30
N THR A 413 -10.98 2.13 21.44
CA THR A 413 -11.84 3.33 21.54
C THR A 413 -11.16 4.59 21.02
N ASP A 414 -9.83 4.69 21.13
CA ASP A 414 -9.08 5.87 20.66
C ASP A 414 -9.05 5.93 19.12
N VAL A 415 -9.00 4.76 18.48
CA VAL A 415 -9.08 4.60 17.03
C VAL A 415 -10.44 5.10 16.52
N GLU A 416 -11.53 4.65 17.15
CA GLU A 416 -12.89 5.08 16.83
C GLU A 416 -13.12 6.58 17.09
N ALA A 417 -12.51 7.13 18.15
CA ALA A 417 -12.59 8.55 18.47
C ALA A 417 -11.95 9.45 17.40
N GLN A 418 -11.06 8.90 16.56
CA GLN A 418 -10.51 9.58 15.38
C GLN A 418 -11.25 9.22 14.08
N HIS A 419 -12.41 8.54 14.17
CA HIS A 419 -13.22 8.08 13.02
C HIS A 419 -12.53 7.03 12.13
N PHE A 420 -11.46 6.40 12.62
CA PHE A 420 -10.90 5.21 11.97
C PHE A 420 -11.73 3.97 12.35
N PHE A 421 -11.64 2.93 11.52
CA PHE A 421 -12.25 1.64 11.82
C PHE A 421 -11.31 0.82 12.71
N PRO A 422 -11.76 0.38 13.90
CA PRO A 422 -10.92 -0.43 14.76
C PRO A 422 -10.66 -1.81 14.13
N PRO A 423 -9.52 -2.45 14.42
CA PRO A 423 -9.15 -3.73 13.83
C PRO A 423 -9.79 -4.90 14.60
N THR A 424 -11.07 -4.77 14.94
CA THR A 424 -11.77 -5.77 15.77
C THR A 424 -12.07 -7.00 14.92
N ILE A 425 -11.49 -8.13 15.34
CA ILE A 425 -11.80 -9.43 14.76
C ILE A 425 -13.16 -9.89 15.30
N THR A 426 -14.09 -10.11 14.39
CA THR A 426 -15.47 -10.54 14.64
C THR A 426 -15.91 -11.55 13.59
N PHE A 427 -17.05 -12.19 13.81
CA PHE A 427 -17.67 -13.04 12.79
C PHE A 427 -18.34 -12.19 11.71
N ASN A 428 -17.99 -12.44 10.44
CA ASN A 428 -18.69 -11.87 9.30
C ASN A 428 -20.06 -12.55 9.14
N SER A 429 -21.07 -12.02 9.84
CA SER A 429 -22.43 -12.56 9.90
C SER A 429 -23.15 -12.57 8.54
N ASP A 430 -22.73 -11.69 7.64
CA ASP A 430 -23.36 -11.48 6.34
C ASP A 430 -22.68 -12.29 5.22
N TYR A 431 -21.65 -13.08 5.56
CA TYR A 431 -20.94 -13.89 4.59
C TYR A 431 -21.87 -14.95 3.97
N THR A 432 -21.98 -14.90 2.65
CA THR A 432 -22.66 -15.93 1.86
C THR A 432 -21.67 -16.58 0.92
N PHE A 433 -21.71 -17.92 0.86
CA PHE A 433 -20.86 -18.64 -0.09
C PHE A 433 -21.23 -18.28 -1.53
N PRO A 434 -20.25 -17.88 -2.36
CA PRO A 434 -20.48 -17.77 -3.79
C PRO A 434 -21.02 -19.08 -4.35
N ARG A 435 -21.92 -19.01 -5.34
CA ARG A 435 -22.48 -20.20 -6.00
C ARG A 435 -21.40 -21.10 -6.62
N THR A 436 -20.22 -20.54 -6.90
CA THR A 436 -19.05 -21.21 -7.43
C THR A 436 -18.33 -22.10 -6.42
N VAL A 437 -18.69 -22.07 -5.13
CA VAL A 437 -18.10 -22.96 -4.10
C VAL A 437 -18.88 -24.28 -4.04
N PRO A 438 -18.25 -25.43 -4.39
CA PRO A 438 -18.87 -26.75 -4.28
C PRO A 438 -19.43 -27.07 -2.88
N ASN A 439 -20.55 -27.79 -2.84
CA ASN A 439 -21.22 -28.23 -1.60
C ASN A 439 -20.29 -28.93 -0.61
N HIS A 440 -19.42 -29.81 -1.10
CA HIS A 440 -18.51 -30.56 -0.23
C HIS A 440 -17.51 -29.65 0.48
N PHE A 441 -17.12 -28.51 -0.10
CA PHE A 441 -16.29 -27.51 0.60
C PHE A 441 -17.10 -26.76 1.65
N ARG A 442 -18.33 -26.33 1.31
CA ARG A 442 -19.24 -25.66 2.25
C ARG A 442 -19.48 -26.49 3.51
N GLN A 443 -19.71 -27.79 3.34
CA GLN A 443 -19.93 -28.72 4.45
C GLN A 443 -18.75 -28.83 5.43
N ARG A 444 -17.51 -28.61 4.98
CA ARG A 444 -16.32 -28.69 5.85
C ARG A 444 -16.21 -27.53 6.85
N VAL A 445 -16.80 -26.39 6.50
CA VAL A 445 -16.78 -25.18 7.33
C VAL A 445 -18.17 -24.80 7.86
N GLN A 446 -19.23 -25.56 7.53
CA GLN A 446 -20.64 -25.23 7.85
C GLN A 446 -20.95 -24.99 9.34
N LYS A 447 -20.11 -25.51 10.25
CA LYS A 447 -20.24 -25.33 11.71
C LYS A 447 -19.44 -24.14 12.25
N HIS A 448 -18.72 -23.43 11.39
CA HIS A 448 -17.86 -22.31 11.72
C HIS A 448 -18.40 -21.05 11.03
N LYS A 449 -18.06 -19.91 11.59
CA LYS A 449 -18.31 -18.60 11.02
C LYS A 449 -16.99 -18.02 10.52
N LYS A 450 -17.02 -17.41 9.34
CA LYS A 450 -15.85 -16.73 8.78
C LYS A 450 -15.54 -15.50 9.63
N LEU A 451 -14.27 -15.31 9.99
CA LEU A 451 -13.80 -14.08 10.61
C LEU A 451 -13.68 -12.96 9.57
N ASN A 452 -13.90 -11.72 9.97
CA ASN A 452 -13.64 -10.52 9.16
C ASN A 452 -12.13 -10.20 9.02
N LEU A 453 -11.30 -11.23 8.88
CA LEU A 453 -9.85 -11.09 8.74
C LEU A 453 -9.34 -11.99 7.62
N ARG A 454 -8.40 -11.47 6.85
CA ARG A 454 -7.65 -12.22 5.85
C ARG A 454 -6.16 -11.97 6.00
N VAL A 455 -5.36 -13.02 5.88
CA VAL A 455 -3.89 -12.92 5.79
C VAL A 455 -3.44 -13.28 4.36
N SER A 456 -2.64 -12.40 3.76
CA SER A 456 -2.13 -12.58 2.39
C SER A 456 -0.71 -13.14 2.42
N LEU A 457 -0.57 -14.44 2.15
CA LEU A 457 0.73 -15.13 2.11
C LEU A 457 1.12 -15.41 0.65
N THR A 458 2.03 -14.60 0.10
CA THR A 458 2.49 -14.77 -1.30
C THR A 458 3.57 -15.85 -1.40
N ASN A 459 3.47 -16.73 -2.41
CA ASN A 459 4.39 -17.87 -2.59
C ASN A 459 5.86 -17.50 -2.80
N ALA A 460 6.15 -16.25 -3.16
CA ALA A 460 7.51 -15.82 -3.51
C ALA A 460 8.34 -15.40 -2.30
N LYS A 461 7.70 -15.07 -1.16
CA LYS A 461 8.37 -14.52 0.01
C LYS A 461 8.08 -15.40 1.22
N ARG A 462 9.12 -16.04 1.79
CA ARG A 462 9.02 -16.69 3.11
C ARG A 462 8.80 -15.67 4.23
N LYS A 463 9.21 -14.42 4.04
CA LYS A 463 8.96 -13.31 4.97
C LYS A 463 7.66 -12.59 4.60
N PRO A 464 6.64 -12.57 5.48
CA PRO A 464 5.42 -11.79 5.25
C PRO A 464 5.73 -10.29 5.13
N ASP A 465 4.88 -9.54 4.42
CA ASP A 465 4.98 -8.07 4.43
C ASP A 465 4.46 -7.48 5.75
N VAL A 466 4.69 -6.19 5.97
CA VAL A 466 4.33 -5.52 7.23
C VAL A 466 2.83 -5.61 7.54
N ILE A 467 1.97 -5.55 6.51
CA ILE A 467 0.52 -5.72 6.69
C ILE A 467 0.21 -7.13 7.18
N SER A 468 0.82 -8.14 6.57
CA SER A 468 0.63 -9.53 6.94
C SER A 468 1.18 -9.81 8.34
N ILE A 469 2.34 -9.25 8.72
CA ILE A 469 2.88 -9.32 10.09
C ILE A 469 1.89 -8.71 11.09
N ALA A 470 1.38 -7.51 10.79
CA ALA A 470 0.41 -6.84 11.65
C ALA A 470 -0.89 -7.65 11.83
N LYS A 471 -1.43 -8.23 10.74
CA LYS A 471 -2.61 -9.11 10.80
C LYS A 471 -2.33 -10.44 11.49
N LEU A 472 -1.14 -11.01 11.35
CA LEU A 472 -0.71 -12.22 12.07
C LEU A 472 -0.69 -11.98 13.58
N ASN A 473 -0.10 -10.87 14.03
CA ASN A 473 -0.06 -10.50 15.44
C ASN A 473 -1.47 -10.26 16.01
N ALA A 474 -2.33 -9.57 15.26
CA ALA A 474 -3.74 -9.41 15.66
C ALA A 474 -4.47 -10.75 15.77
N LEU A 475 -4.22 -11.68 14.84
CA LEU A 475 -4.80 -13.03 14.86
C LEU A 475 -4.26 -13.87 16.01
N LYS A 476 -2.96 -13.83 16.29
CA LYS A 476 -2.32 -14.54 17.41
C LYS A 476 -2.99 -14.16 18.72
N ASN A 477 -3.10 -12.86 19.00
CA ASN A 477 -3.71 -12.35 20.23
C ASN A 477 -5.21 -12.69 20.32
N TYR A 478 -5.90 -12.78 19.17
CA TYR A 478 -7.29 -13.25 19.13
C TYR A 478 -7.39 -14.74 19.50
N LEU A 479 -6.50 -15.58 18.97
CA LEU A 479 -6.48 -17.03 19.17
C LEU A 479 -5.98 -17.46 20.56
N GLU A 480 -5.20 -16.63 21.25
CA GLU A 480 -4.75 -16.87 22.63
C GLU A 480 -5.92 -16.91 23.63
N ASN A 481 -7.10 -16.37 23.27
CA ASN A 481 -8.32 -16.52 24.07
C ASN A 481 -8.90 -17.94 23.94
N GLU A 482 -9.03 -18.64 25.08
CA GLU A 482 -9.42 -20.07 25.15
C GLU A 482 -10.76 -20.42 24.48
N GLU A 483 -11.67 -19.46 24.29
CA GLU A 483 -12.96 -19.67 23.62
C GLU A 483 -12.84 -19.92 22.10
N THR A 484 -11.68 -19.66 21.50
CA THR A 484 -11.45 -19.75 20.04
C THR A 484 -10.87 -21.10 19.55
N ARG A 485 -10.83 -22.12 20.42
CA ARG A 485 -10.12 -23.42 20.26
C ARG A 485 -10.61 -24.34 19.12
N ASN A 486 -11.50 -23.90 18.24
CA ASN A 486 -11.90 -24.66 17.06
C ASN A 486 -11.87 -23.77 15.81
N THR A 487 -10.65 -23.45 15.39
CA THR A 487 -10.39 -22.62 14.21
C THR A 487 -9.98 -23.47 13.01
N ILE A 488 -10.35 -23.00 11.82
CA ILE A 488 -9.97 -23.56 10.53
C ILE A 488 -9.33 -22.45 9.69
N PHE A 489 -8.11 -22.71 9.23
CA PHE A 489 -7.45 -21.92 8.19
C PHE A 489 -7.79 -22.49 6.82
N VAL A 490 -8.48 -21.70 6.01
CA VAL A 490 -8.91 -22.06 4.66
C VAL A 490 -8.05 -21.32 3.64
N GLY A 491 -7.14 -22.05 3.01
CA GLY A 491 -6.27 -21.48 1.99
C GLY A 491 -6.90 -21.53 0.60
N HIS A 492 -6.69 -20.45 -0.15
CA HIS A 492 -7.12 -20.30 -1.54
C HIS A 492 -5.91 -20.10 -2.47
N SER A 493 -6.09 -20.46 -3.74
CA SER A 493 -5.15 -20.20 -4.82
C SER A 493 -5.78 -19.30 -5.89
N ASP A 494 -4.96 -18.86 -6.85
CA ASP A 494 -5.51 -18.40 -8.11
C ASP A 494 -5.94 -19.60 -8.98
N ALA A 495 -6.58 -19.32 -10.11
CA ALA A 495 -7.04 -20.33 -11.07
C ALA A 495 -5.93 -20.82 -12.02
N HIS A 496 -4.65 -20.67 -11.64
CA HIS A 496 -3.52 -21.11 -12.45
C HIS A 496 -3.16 -22.57 -12.15
N GLY A 497 -2.86 -23.35 -13.19
CA GLY A 497 -2.50 -24.77 -13.07
C GLY A 497 -3.71 -25.70 -12.97
N THR A 498 -3.43 -26.98 -12.78
CA THR A 498 -4.41 -28.05 -12.55
C THR A 498 -5.13 -27.88 -11.20
N PHE A 499 -6.27 -28.55 -11.02
CA PHE A 499 -6.97 -28.53 -9.74
C PHE A 499 -6.09 -29.04 -8.58
N ASP A 500 -5.27 -30.07 -8.81
CA ASP A 500 -4.39 -30.62 -7.77
C ASP A 500 -3.31 -29.62 -7.35
N GLU A 501 -2.73 -28.88 -8.31
CA GLU A 501 -1.79 -27.80 -8.02
C GLU A 501 -2.47 -26.66 -7.25
N GLN A 502 -3.67 -26.25 -7.68
CA GLN A 502 -4.45 -25.23 -7.00
C GLN A 502 -4.79 -25.64 -5.55
N TYR A 503 -5.23 -26.89 -5.37
CA TYR A 503 -5.53 -27.45 -4.05
C TYR A 503 -4.28 -27.51 -3.18
N TYR A 504 -3.15 -27.98 -3.72
CA TYR A 504 -1.86 -28.00 -3.04
C TYR A 504 -1.44 -26.60 -2.57
N TRP A 505 -1.51 -25.59 -3.45
CA TRP A 505 -1.11 -24.23 -3.09
C TRP A 505 -2.02 -23.59 -2.06
N GLY A 506 -3.33 -23.84 -2.11
CA GLY A 506 -4.24 -23.43 -1.03
C GLY A 506 -3.85 -24.09 0.29
N MET A 507 -3.62 -25.42 0.29
CA MET A 507 -3.24 -26.16 1.50
C MET A 507 -1.91 -25.68 2.09
N TYR A 508 -0.92 -25.44 1.22
CA TYR A 508 0.39 -24.92 1.59
C TYR A 508 0.27 -23.58 2.34
N ARG A 509 -0.56 -22.65 1.86
CA ARG A 509 -0.76 -21.35 2.53
C ARG A 509 -1.45 -21.49 3.88
N ALA A 510 -2.46 -22.36 4.00
CA ALA A 510 -3.13 -22.60 5.27
C ALA A 510 -2.15 -23.17 6.32
N ARG A 511 -1.25 -24.08 5.91
CA ARG A 511 -0.21 -24.63 6.78
C ARG A 511 0.87 -23.61 7.12
N LEU A 512 1.29 -22.79 6.16
CA LEU A 512 2.23 -21.71 6.39
C LEU A 512 1.68 -20.71 7.41
N LEU A 513 0.38 -20.39 7.34
CA LEU A 513 -0.27 -19.56 8.36
C LEU A 513 -0.17 -20.19 9.76
N ALA A 514 -0.50 -21.48 9.88
CA ALA A 514 -0.40 -22.20 11.14
C ALA A 514 1.04 -22.18 11.69
N GLU A 515 2.03 -22.44 10.85
CA GLU A 515 3.46 -22.41 11.21
C GLU A 515 3.89 -21.02 11.69
N LEU A 516 3.48 -19.94 10.99
CA LEU A 516 3.81 -18.56 11.38
C LEU A 516 3.16 -18.13 12.69
N LEU A 517 2.06 -18.77 13.10
CA LEU A 517 1.37 -18.51 14.36
C LEU A 517 1.85 -19.44 15.50
N ASP A 518 2.75 -20.39 15.22
CA ASP A 518 3.05 -21.54 16.09
C ASP A 518 1.77 -22.26 16.57
N ASP A 519 0.77 -22.33 15.69
CA ASP A 519 -0.54 -22.90 16.00
C ASP A 519 -0.61 -24.37 15.57
N GLN A 520 -0.75 -25.24 16.54
CA GLN A 520 -0.87 -26.70 16.34
C GLN A 520 -2.32 -27.19 16.43
N TYR A 521 -3.26 -26.30 16.79
CA TYR A 521 -4.64 -26.68 17.11
C TYR A 521 -5.60 -26.47 15.94
N SER A 522 -5.41 -25.42 15.13
CA SER A 522 -6.32 -25.15 14.02
C SER A 522 -6.20 -26.17 12.90
N LYS A 523 -7.34 -26.50 12.30
CA LYS A 523 -7.37 -27.36 11.11
C LYS A 523 -6.97 -26.55 9.89
N THR A 524 -6.30 -27.19 8.94
CA THR A 524 -5.94 -26.58 7.66
C THR A 524 -6.75 -27.19 6.51
N LEU A 525 -7.38 -26.35 5.70
CA LEU A 525 -8.17 -26.73 4.54
C LEU A 525 -7.72 -25.97 3.29
N SER A 526 -8.03 -26.53 2.12
CA SER A 526 -7.86 -25.85 0.84
C SER A 526 -9.17 -25.81 0.10
N PHE A 527 -9.52 -24.62 -0.38
CA PHE A 527 -10.65 -24.37 -1.28
C PHE A 527 -10.18 -24.15 -2.72
N ALA A 528 -8.90 -24.42 -3.01
CA ALA A 528 -8.29 -24.21 -4.33
C ALA A 528 -8.62 -22.79 -4.87
N SER A 529 -8.98 -22.67 -6.14
CA SER A 529 -9.34 -21.39 -6.78
C SER A 529 -10.81 -20.97 -6.59
N THR A 530 -11.57 -21.67 -5.75
CA THR A 530 -12.99 -21.37 -5.55
C THR A 530 -13.19 -20.07 -4.76
N ALA A 531 -14.38 -19.47 -4.89
CA ALA A 531 -14.70 -18.14 -4.35
C ALA A 531 -13.63 -17.09 -4.69
N PRO A 532 -13.33 -16.83 -5.97
CA PRO A 532 -12.42 -15.76 -6.32
C PRO A 532 -13.01 -14.42 -5.89
N LEU A 533 -12.18 -13.58 -5.28
CA LEU A 533 -12.53 -12.21 -4.92
C LEU A 533 -12.28 -11.27 -6.06
N ALA A 534 -11.36 -11.65 -6.94
CA ALA A 534 -10.94 -10.86 -8.08
C ALA A 534 -10.77 -11.74 -9.31
N THR A 535 -10.76 -11.12 -10.51
CA THR A 535 -10.45 -11.84 -11.74
C THR A 535 -9.06 -12.49 -11.66
N ASN A 536 -8.94 -13.70 -12.19
CA ASN A 536 -7.65 -14.38 -12.31
C ASN A 536 -6.86 -13.97 -13.57
N GLU A 537 -7.46 -13.17 -14.45
CA GLU A 537 -6.83 -12.72 -15.70
C GLU A 537 -5.71 -11.71 -15.43
N LYS A 538 -5.89 -10.83 -14.44
CA LYS A 538 -4.94 -9.79 -14.07
C LYS A 538 -4.04 -10.24 -12.91
N GLY A 539 -2.77 -9.82 -12.95
CA GLY A 539 -1.78 -10.19 -11.92
C GLY A 539 -2.16 -9.72 -10.51
N TYR A 540 -2.78 -8.54 -10.39
CA TYR A 540 -3.31 -8.03 -9.12
C TYR A 540 -4.43 -8.92 -8.56
N GLY A 541 -5.40 -9.31 -9.39
CA GLY A 541 -6.50 -10.16 -8.95
C GLY A 541 -6.04 -11.57 -8.56
N ARG A 542 -5.06 -12.14 -9.26
CA ARG A 542 -4.40 -13.39 -8.83
C ARG A 542 -3.77 -13.27 -7.44
N ARG A 543 -3.14 -12.13 -7.09
CA ARG A 543 -2.56 -11.92 -5.76
C ARG A 543 -3.64 -11.92 -4.68
N LEU A 544 -4.79 -11.29 -4.91
CA LEU A 544 -5.91 -11.28 -3.97
C LEU A 544 -6.53 -12.68 -3.77
N ASN A 545 -6.57 -13.49 -4.82
CA ASN A 545 -7.09 -14.86 -4.73
C ASN A 545 -6.15 -15.81 -3.98
N ARG A 546 -4.85 -15.48 -3.89
CA ARG A 546 -3.84 -16.22 -3.12
C ARG A 546 -3.86 -15.76 -1.66
N ARG A 547 -4.77 -16.30 -0.87
CA ARG A 547 -5.07 -15.85 0.50
C ARG A 547 -5.34 -16.98 1.46
N VAL A 548 -5.41 -16.65 2.75
CA VAL A 548 -5.99 -17.51 3.79
C VAL A 548 -7.15 -16.80 4.47
N GLU A 549 -8.28 -17.49 4.55
CA GLU A 549 -9.46 -17.08 5.30
C GLU A 549 -9.52 -17.86 6.62
N ILE A 550 -9.98 -17.22 7.69
CA ILE A 550 -10.05 -17.81 9.03
C ILE A 550 -11.52 -18.07 9.37
N TRP A 551 -11.81 -19.25 9.90
CA TRP A 551 -13.14 -19.68 10.29
C TRP A 551 -13.09 -20.21 11.72
N ALA A 552 -13.91 -19.70 12.63
CA ALA A 552 -13.95 -20.11 14.04
C ALA A 552 -15.39 -20.39 14.50
N TRP A 553 -15.57 -21.06 15.63
CA TRP A 553 -16.90 -21.37 16.18
C TRP A 553 -17.36 -20.36 17.24
#